data_AF-A0A815QU90-F1
#
_entry.id   AF-A0A815QU90-F1
#
_cell.length_a   1.000
_cell.length_b   1.000
_cell.length_c   1.000
_cell.angle_alpha   90.00
_cell.angle_beta   90.00
_cell.angle_gamma   90.00
#
_symmetry.space_group_name_H-M   'P 1'
#
loop_
_entity.id
_entity.type
_entity.pdbx_description
1 polymer ?
#
loop_
_entity_poly.entity_id
_entity_poly.type
_entity_poly.pdbx_seq_one_letter_code
_entity_poly.pdbx_strand_id
1 'polypeptide(L)'
;MCVWDTFDVSKMVLFLKNLSNLRHLNIRFKSNMINGYQWEQIIRNYLFKLKVFELRMSNEIPTNQNIEDYMNQLLDSFQSSFWINEHKWFIHCYIVDRTIRLFTSSKFPSYYPDQKLPRIWKSTNPNDNQQTLYRSITTINAKYFEQPMPSDICLSRIDYITIKFPLHDQIWSAISNFNSLSTINVLSYNDAYQSELRNLFDRAPKLHYLNINQDYPLPLQISLFKCIKPSIHSLICFKMNHCLNEEECLLFCDSPLGMQCHTCSFNIENLLCIIILVKNMINLQALHIYCQEISEENRVEVIEWLKDYLPSTCFVTKDPDSAIGVRIWM
;
A
#
# COMPACT_ATOMS: atom_id res chain seq x y z
N MET A 1 -9.06 -16.77 19.84
CA MET A 1 -9.37 -16.03 21.09
C MET A 1 -8.39 -14.87 21.17
N CYS A 2 -8.76 -13.71 20.62
CA CYS A 2 -7.91 -12.53 20.65
C CYS A 2 -8.24 -11.73 21.89
N VAL A 3 -7.33 -11.71 22.86
CA VAL A 3 -7.37 -10.77 23.98
C VAL A 3 -6.96 -9.42 23.39
N TRP A 4 -7.92 -8.52 23.23
CA TRP A 4 -7.65 -7.12 22.97
C TRP A 4 -7.11 -6.55 24.27
N ASP A 5 -5.79 -6.46 24.42
CA ASP A 5 -5.22 -5.70 25.53
C ASP A 5 -5.76 -4.27 25.43
N THR A 6 -6.64 -3.92 26.38
CA THR A 6 -7.24 -2.61 26.47
C THR A 6 -6.14 -1.62 26.83
N PHE A 7 -5.83 -0.71 25.91
CA PHE A 7 -4.92 0.38 26.19
C PHE A 7 -5.50 1.24 27.32
N ASP A 8 -4.80 1.30 28.45
CA ASP A 8 -5.20 2.10 29.60
C ASP A 8 -4.75 3.56 29.41
N VAL A 9 -5.71 4.40 29.05
CA VAL A 9 -5.54 5.85 28.91
C VAL A 9 -4.89 6.46 30.15
N SER A 10 -5.17 5.95 31.35
CA SER A 10 -4.63 6.48 32.61
C SER A 10 -3.12 6.29 32.70
N LYS A 11 -2.60 5.12 32.30
CA LYS A 11 -1.16 4.83 32.26
C LYS A 11 -0.45 5.71 31.24
N MET A 12 -1.06 5.94 30.08
CA MET A 12 -0.53 6.86 29.07
C MET A 12 -0.45 8.28 29.62
N VAL A 13 -1.52 8.78 30.25
CA VAL A 13 -1.49 10.12 30.85
C VAL A 13 -0.37 10.21 31.87
N LEU A 14 -0.22 9.22 32.76
CA LEU A 14 0.85 9.17 33.77
C LEU A 14 2.24 9.23 33.12
N PHE A 15 2.45 8.50 32.03
CA PHE A 15 3.70 8.53 31.26
C PHE A 15 3.96 9.92 30.67
N LEU A 16 2.96 10.54 30.04
CA LEU A 16 3.07 11.88 29.45
C LEU A 16 3.36 12.97 30.49
N LYS A 17 2.91 12.82 31.75
CA LYS A 17 3.25 13.76 32.83
C LYS A 17 4.76 13.92 33.05
N ASN A 18 5.52 12.87 32.80
CA ASN A 18 6.97 12.86 33.02
C ASN A 18 7.76 13.45 31.83
N LEU A 19 7.08 13.90 30.77
CA LEU A 19 7.69 14.35 29.51
C LEU A 19 7.44 15.85 29.24
N SER A 20 7.57 16.70 30.26
CA SER A 20 7.26 18.14 30.16
C SER A 20 8.07 18.94 29.13
N ASN A 21 9.21 18.42 28.69
CA ASN A 21 10.05 19.03 27.66
C ASN A 21 9.77 18.52 26.23
N LEU A 22 8.79 17.63 26.07
CA LEU A 22 8.45 17.04 24.78
C LEU A 22 7.99 18.13 23.79
N ARG A 23 8.64 18.17 22.62
CA ARG A 23 8.33 19.13 21.55
C ARG A 23 7.53 18.52 20.40
N HIS A 24 7.60 17.20 20.24
CA HIS A 24 6.88 16.47 19.20
C HIS A 24 6.30 15.21 19.83
N LEU A 25 5.00 15.01 19.62
CA LEU A 25 4.27 13.83 20.03
C LEU A 25 3.56 13.21 18.83
N ASN A 26 3.83 11.94 18.57
CA ASN A 26 3.14 11.13 17.57
C ASN A 26 2.42 9.98 18.30
N ILE A 27 1.09 9.93 18.16
CA ILE A 27 0.25 8.95 18.84
C ILE A 27 -0.58 8.18 17.83
N ARG A 28 -0.63 6.87 18.03
CA ARG A 28 -1.46 5.96 17.24
C ARG A 28 -2.27 5.05 18.16
N PHE A 29 -3.60 5.17 18.12
CA PHE A 29 -4.51 4.31 18.87
C PHE A 29 -5.44 3.52 17.97
N LYS A 30 -5.64 2.27 18.37
CA LYS A 30 -6.71 1.40 17.89
C LYS A 30 -7.52 1.03 19.13
N SER A 31 -8.72 1.59 19.29
CA SER A 31 -9.58 1.61 20.49
C SER A 31 -9.30 2.73 21.50
N ASN A 32 -10.29 2.99 22.38
CA ASN A 32 -10.24 3.95 23.49
C ASN A 32 -9.88 5.39 23.07
N MET A 33 -10.68 5.94 22.17
CA MET A 33 -10.47 7.30 21.68
C MET A 33 -10.64 8.35 22.77
N ILE A 34 -9.63 9.21 22.89
CA ILE A 34 -9.60 10.38 23.74
C ILE A 34 -10.13 11.56 22.93
N ASN A 35 -11.10 12.31 23.48
CA ASN A 35 -11.68 13.46 22.79
C ASN A 35 -10.77 14.70 22.87
N GLY A 36 -11.12 15.75 22.13
CA GLY A 36 -10.31 16.96 22.04
C GLY A 36 -10.21 17.75 23.33
N TYR A 37 -11.23 17.74 24.19
CA TYR A 37 -11.15 18.38 25.50
C TYR A 37 -10.16 17.69 26.43
N GLN A 38 -10.18 16.35 26.45
CA GLN A 38 -9.23 15.56 27.23
C GLN A 38 -7.80 15.74 26.73
N TRP A 39 -7.59 15.72 25.41
CA TRP A 39 -6.29 16.01 24.83
C TRP A 39 -5.79 17.42 25.15
N GLU A 40 -6.65 18.42 25.04
CA GLU A 40 -6.34 19.80 25.41
C GLU A 40 -5.87 19.87 26.88
N GLN A 41 -6.60 19.25 27.81
CA GLN A 41 -6.20 19.20 29.23
C GLN A 41 -4.85 18.51 29.43
N ILE A 42 -4.60 17.38 28.76
CA ILE A 42 -3.31 16.67 28.85
C ILE A 42 -2.17 17.57 28.37
N ILE A 43 -2.35 18.23 27.22
CA ILE A 43 -1.31 19.04 26.60
C ILE A 43 -1.04 20.30 27.43
N ARG A 44 -2.08 21.02 27.85
CA ARG A 44 -1.94 22.22 28.67
C ARG A 44 -1.26 21.92 30.01
N ASN A 45 -1.65 20.83 30.68
CA ASN A 45 -1.16 20.53 32.03
C ASN A 45 0.23 19.87 32.04
N TYR A 46 0.56 19.07 31.02
CA TYR A 46 1.73 18.20 31.07
C TYR A 46 2.72 18.41 29.92
N LEU A 47 2.28 18.92 28.77
CA LEU A 47 3.08 19.00 27.54
C LEU A 47 3.14 20.44 26.99
N PHE A 48 3.29 21.44 27.86
CA PHE A 48 3.23 22.85 27.49
C PHE A 48 4.30 23.32 26.48
N LYS A 49 5.36 22.53 26.25
CA LYS A 49 6.39 22.81 25.21
C LYS A 49 6.13 22.12 23.87
N LEU A 50 4.98 21.44 23.73
CA LEU A 50 4.63 20.70 22.53
C LEU A 50 4.40 21.66 21.35
N LYS A 51 5.09 21.40 20.23
CA LYS A 51 5.00 22.20 18.99
C LYS A 51 4.35 21.42 17.86
N VAL A 52 4.57 20.11 17.83
CA VAL A 52 4.04 19.21 16.80
C VAL A 52 3.24 18.12 17.47
N PHE A 53 1.98 17.99 17.06
CA PHE A 53 1.07 16.96 17.54
C PHE A 53 0.50 16.18 16.36
N GLU A 54 0.99 14.94 16.21
CA GLU A 54 0.52 13.99 15.21
C GLU A 54 -0.34 12.94 15.88
N LEU A 55 -1.63 12.97 15.59
CA LEU A 55 -2.61 12.03 16.13
C LEU A 55 -3.12 11.13 15.02
N ARG A 56 -3.25 9.84 15.29
CA ARG A 56 -4.03 8.88 14.49
C ARG A 56 -4.80 7.97 15.43
N MET A 57 -6.11 8.09 15.48
CA MET A 57 -6.93 7.22 16.32
C MET A 57 -8.01 6.55 15.51
N SER A 58 -8.38 5.34 15.92
CA SER A 58 -9.52 4.64 15.37
C SER A 58 -10.32 3.99 16.49
N ASN A 59 -11.65 3.99 16.39
CA ASN A 59 -12.50 3.25 17.29
C ASN A 59 -13.73 2.70 16.57
N GLU A 60 -14.26 1.60 17.08
CA GLU A 60 -15.54 1.10 16.63
C GLU A 60 -16.67 1.92 17.27
N ILE A 61 -17.64 2.34 16.45
CA ILE A 61 -18.81 3.11 16.90
C ILE A 61 -19.82 2.11 17.48
N PRO A 62 -20.22 2.25 18.76
CA PRO A 62 -21.21 1.40 19.41
C PRO A 62 -22.48 1.21 18.57
N THR A 63 -23.00 -0.02 18.49
CA THR A 63 -24.11 -0.37 17.58
C THR A 63 -25.38 0.44 17.81
N ASN A 64 -25.62 0.86 19.05
CA ASN A 64 -26.76 1.65 19.51
C ASN A 64 -26.62 3.16 19.29
N GLN A 65 -25.49 3.65 18.79
CA GLN A 65 -25.28 5.07 18.53
C GLN A 65 -25.50 5.43 17.06
N ASN A 66 -26.06 6.63 16.84
CA ASN A 66 -26.09 7.26 15.54
C ASN A 66 -24.66 7.68 15.15
N ILE A 67 -24.26 7.28 13.95
CA ILE A 67 -22.90 7.46 13.42
C ILE A 67 -22.54 8.94 13.27
N GLU A 68 -23.45 9.75 12.74
CA GLU A 68 -23.21 11.18 12.51
C GLU A 68 -23.17 11.97 13.82
N ASP A 69 -24.09 11.68 14.74
CA ASP A 69 -24.12 12.36 16.04
C ASP A 69 -22.85 12.08 16.84
N TYR A 70 -22.40 10.82 16.86
CA TYR A 70 -21.15 10.44 17.53
C TYR A 70 -19.94 11.16 16.92
N MET A 71 -19.87 11.23 15.59
CA MET A 71 -18.80 11.96 14.89
C MET A 71 -18.84 13.46 15.19
N ASN A 72 -20.02 14.08 15.20
CA ASN A 72 -20.19 15.50 15.49
C ASN A 72 -19.72 15.82 16.90
N GLN A 73 -20.22 15.09 17.91
CA GLN A 73 -19.82 15.27 19.30
C GLN A 73 -18.31 15.17 19.48
N LEU A 74 -17.70 14.21 18.80
CA LEU A 74 -16.26 14.04 18.86
C LEU A 74 -15.51 15.20 18.18
N LEU A 75 -15.92 15.62 16.98
CA LEU A 75 -15.28 16.74 16.29
C LEU A 75 -15.47 18.08 17.01
N ASP A 76 -16.63 18.31 17.61
CA ASP A 76 -16.93 19.52 18.37
C ASP A 76 -15.93 19.70 19.52
N SER A 77 -15.48 18.60 20.13
CA SER A 77 -14.45 18.64 21.16
C SER A 77 -13.07 19.12 20.67
N PHE A 78 -12.83 19.14 19.36
CA PHE A 78 -11.61 19.62 18.72
C PHE A 78 -11.76 21.00 18.05
N GLN A 79 -12.87 21.71 18.30
CA GLN A 79 -13.12 23.04 17.73
C GLN A 79 -12.80 24.20 18.69
N SER A 80 -12.22 23.94 19.86
CA SER A 80 -11.83 25.01 20.79
C SER A 80 -10.72 25.91 20.20
N SER A 81 -10.56 27.12 20.76
CA SER A 81 -9.51 28.07 20.34
C SER A 81 -8.10 27.46 20.41
N PHE A 82 -7.90 26.53 21.33
CA PHE A 82 -6.66 25.77 21.47
C PHE A 82 -6.28 25.07 20.17
N TRP A 83 -7.20 24.30 19.60
CA TRP A 83 -6.97 23.53 18.39
C TRP A 83 -6.86 24.42 17.16
N ILE A 84 -7.80 25.35 17.00
CA ILE A 84 -7.99 26.10 15.75
C ILE A 84 -7.07 27.32 15.66
N ASN A 85 -6.95 28.11 16.74
CA ASN A 85 -6.28 29.41 16.70
C ASN A 85 -4.86 29.35 17.28
N GLU A 86 -4.70 28.76 18.47
CA GLU A 86 -3.41 28.71 19.18
C GLU A 86 -2.43 27.78 18.45
N HIS A 87 -2.85 26.56 18.13
CA HIS A 87 -1.97 25.55 17.58
C HIS A 87 -2.17 25.26 16.10
N LYS A 88 -3.37 25.53 15.54
CA LYS A 88 -3.75 25.17 14.17
C LYS A 88 -3.57 23.66 13.89
N TRP A 89 -3.80 22.83 14.90
CA TRP A 89 -3.80 21.38 14.78
C TRP A 89 -5.19 20.92 14.39
N PHE A 90 -5.50 21.02 13.10
CA PHE A 90 -6.79 20.63 12.58
C PHE A 90 -6.96 19.12 12.60
N ILE A 91 -8.11 18.67 13.07
CA ILE A 91 -8.56 17.28 13.01
C ILE A 91 -9.37 17.05 11.75
N HIS A 92 -9.01 15.97 11.05
CA HIS A 92 -9.83 15.30 10.06
C HIS A 92 -10.44 14.05 10.66
N CYS A 93 -11.68 13.77 10.29
CA CYS A 93 -12.42 12.60 10.74
C CYS A 93 -13.13 11.96 9.56
N TYR A 94 -13.11 10.62 9.51
CA TYR A 94 -13.92 9.88 8.56
C TYR A 94 -14.42 8.56 9.12
N ILE A 95 -15.39 7.97 8.44
CA ILE A 95 -16.01 6.72 8.84
C ILE A 95 -15.98 5.74 7.68
N VAL A 96 -15.50 4.54 7.97
CA VAL A 96 -15.59 3.37 7.08
C VAL A 96 -16.29 2.26 7.85
N ASP A 97 -17.37 1.75 7.27
CA ASP A 97 -18.30 0.81 7.91
C ASP A 97 -18.81 1.36 9.27
N ARG A 98 -18.36 0.83 10.41
CA ARG A 98 -18.61 1.38 11.75
C ARG A 98 -17.34 1.81 12.49
N THR A 99 -16.23 1.96 11.80
CA THR A 99 -14.98 2.45 12.41
C THR A 99 -14.83 3.94 12.13
N ILE A 100 -14.78 4.74 13.19
CA ILE A 100 -14.41 6.15 13.11
C ILE A 100 -12.88 6.28 13.13
N ARG A 101 -12.34 7.23 12.38
CA ARG A 101 -10.91 7.45 12.18
C ARG A 101 -10.60 8.93 12.28
N LEU A 102 -9.68 9.32 13.16
CA LEU A 102 -9.26 10.72 13.37
C LEU A 102 -7.77 10.89 13.13
N PHE A 103 -7.38 12.02 12.54
CA PHE A 103 -5.97 12.39 12.41
C PHE A 103 -5.75 13.90 12.32
N THR A 104 -4.55 14.38 12.73
CA THR A 104 -4.16 15.80 12.70
C THR A 104 -3.34 16.23 11.48
N SER A 105 -2.91 15.25 10.67
CA SER A 105 -1.91 15.47 9.62
C SER A 105 -2.51 16.20 8.41
N SER A 106 -1.85 17.26 7.95
CA SER A 106 -2.15 17.94 6.68
C SER A 106 -1.93 17.05 5.45
N LYS A 107 -1.12 16.00 5.61
CA LYS A 107 -0.97 14.94 4.63
C LYS A 107 -1.84 13.77 5.04
N PHE A 108 -2.80 13.45 4.20
CA PHE A 108 -3.54 12.21 4.33
C PHE A 108 -2.56 11.04 4.36
N PRO A 109 -2.80 9.99 5.18
CA PRO A 109 -1.91 8.84 5.20
C PRO A 109 -1.75 8.30 3.78
N SER A 110 -0.51 8.26 3.27
CA SER A 110 -0.20 7.69 1.95
C SER A 110 -0.72 6.26 1.81
N TYR A 111 -0.79 5.55 2.94
CA TYR A 111 -1.47 4.28 3.08
C TYR A 111 -2.82 4.49 3.74
N TYR A 112 -3.88 4.43 2.95
CA TYR A 112 -5.24 4.36 3.48
C TYR A 112 -5.50 2.92 3.91
N PRO A 113 -5.55 2.62 5.23
CA PRO A 113 -5.61 1.25 5.72
C PRO A 113 -6.96 0.60 5.43
N ASP A 114 -7.98 1.42 5.19
CA ASP A 114 -9.34 0.98 4.99
C ASP A 114 -9.54 0.72 3.51
N GLN A 115 -9.88 -0.50 3.11
CA GLN A 115 -9.94 -0.89 1.69
C GLN A 115 -11.17 -0.31 0.95
N LYS A 116 -11.77 0.79 1.45
CA LYS A 116 -13.04 1.37 0.98
C LYS A 116 -13.00 2.89 1.10
N LEU A 117 -13.63 3.61 0.19
CA LEU A 117 -13.78 5.06 0.35
C LEU A 117 -14.62 5.42 1.58
N PRO A 118 -14.27 6.50 2.30
CA PRO A 118 -15.09 6.97 3.41
C PRO A 118 -16.41 7.51 2.89
N ARG A 119 -17.52 7.07 3.49
CA ARG A 119 -18.86 7.60 3.16
C ARG A 119 -19.05 9.01 3.70
N ILE A 120 -18.53 9.23 4.91
CA ILE A 120 -18.66 10.48 5.64
C ILE A 120 -17.26 10.92 6.02
N TRP A 121 -16.97 12.18 5.77
CA TRP A 121 -15.73 12.82 6.18
C TRP A 121 -16.04 14.25 6.64
N LYS A 122 -15.33 14.71 7.66
CA LYS A 122 -15.43 16.07 8.20
C LYS A 122 -14.04 16.56 8.64
N SER A 123 -13.87 17.87 8.64
CA SER A 123 -12.66 18.55 9.09
C SER A 123 -13.00 19.69 10.01
N THR A 124 -12.12 19.97 10.95
CA THR A 124 -12.14 21.20 11.75
C THR A 124 -11.43 22.37 11.05
N ASN A 125 -10.72 22.12 9.95
CA ASN A 125 -10.18 23.18 9.10
C ASN A 125 -11.30 23.71 8.18
N PRO A 126 -11.64 25.02 8.24
CA PRO A 126 -12.73 25.58 7.44
C PRO A 126 -12.46 25.60 5.93
N ASN A 127 -11.19 25.50 5.51
CA ASN A 127 -10.81 25.48 4.09
C ASN A 127 -10.83 24.08 3.49
N ASP A 128 -11.00 23.06 4.31
CA ASP A 128 -10.94 21.66 3.91
C ASP A 128 -12.35 21.17 3.53
N ASN A 129 -12.40 20.36 2.47
CA ASN A 129 -13.64 19.74 2.01
C ASN A 129 -13.36 18.31 1.52
N GLN A 130 -14.43 17.54 1.30
CA GLN A 130 -14.34 16.15 0.88
C GLN A 130 -13.64 15.96 -0.48
N GLN A 131 -13.69 16.95 -1.37
CA GLN A 131 -12.94 16.92 -2.63
C GLN A 131 -11.42 17.05 -2.40
N THR A 132 -11.01 17.83 -1.40
CA THR A 132 -9.59 17.95 -0.99
C THR A 132 -9.07 16.61 -0.47
N LEU A 133 -9.89 15.88 0.29
CA LEU A 133 -9.62 14.50 0.69
C LEU A 133 -9.42 13.61 -0.54
N TYR A 134 -10.36 13.57 -1.49
CA TYR A 134 -10.25 12.70 -2.66
C TYR A 134 -9.00 13.01 -3.50
N ARG A 135 -8.64 14.28 -3.65
CA ARG A 135 -7.41 14.70 -4.34
C ARG A 135 -6.12 14.31 -3.61
N SER A 136 -6.21 14.03 -2.32
CA SER A 136 -5.06 13.61 -1.50
C SER A 136 -4.81 12.10 -1.51
N ILE A 137 -5.80 11.30 -1.95
CA ILE A 137 -5.64 9.85 -2.11
C ILE A 137 -4.62 9.60 -3.23
N THR A 138 -3.61 8.79 -2.92
CA THR A 138 -2.61 8.35 -3.91
C THR A 138 -2.72 6.84 -4.16
N THR A 139 -3.09 6.07 -3.14
CA THR A 139 -3.24 4.62 -3.23
C THR A 139 -4.69 4.19 -3.29
N ILE A 140 -5.05 3.32 -4.23
CA ILE A 140 -6.38 2.72 -4.38
C ILE A 140 -6.31 1.19 -4.24
N ASN A 141 -7.27 0.62 -3.52
CA ASN A 141 -7.47 -0.82 -3.43
C ASN A 141 -8.62 -1.28 -4.34
N ALA A 142 -8.58 -2.53 -4.85
CA ALA A 142 -9.62 -3.08 -5.73
C ALA A 142 -11.01 -3.00 -5.11
N LYS A 143 -11.11 -3.16 -3.78
CA LYS A 143 -12.38 -3.11 -3.04
C LYS A 143 -13.04 -1.73 -3.01
N TYR A 144 -12.33 -0.66 -3.40
CA TYR A 144 -12.93 0.67 -3.50
C TYR A 144 -14.11 0.69 -4.47
N PHE A 145 -14.00 -0.09 -5.55
CA PHE A 145 -14.99 -0.13 -6.62
C PHE A 145 -16.09 -1.19 -6.38
N GLU A 146 -16.04 -1.92 -5.27
CA GLU A 146 -17.11 -2.82 -4.85
C GLU A 146 -18.30 -2.07 -4.22
N GLN A 147 -18.13 -0.77 -3.95
CA GLN A 147 -19.17 0.10 -3.40
C GLN A 147 -19.53 1.22 -4.38
N PRO A 148 -20.78 1.71 -4.37
CA PRO A 148 -21.17 2.87 -5.16
C PRO A 148 -20.30 4.08 -4.78
N MET A 149 -19.62 4.66 -5.77
CA MET A 149 -18.90 5.91 -5.59
C MET A 149 -19.81 7.12 -5.88
N PRO A 150 -19.55 8.28 -5.24
CA PRO A 150 -20.15 9.55 -5.65
C PRO A 150 -19.84 9.85 -7.12
N SER A 151 -20.81 10.35 -7.87
CA SER A 151 -20.66 10.64 -9.30
C SER A 151 -19.68 11.78 -9.61
N ASP A 152 -19.40 12.64 -8.62
CA ASP A 152 -18.51 13.79 -8.71
C ASP A 152 -17.10 13.50 -8.17
N ILE A 153 -16.78 12.24 -7.84
CA ILE A 153 -15.47 11.88 -7.32
C ILE A 153 -14.37 12.10 -8.39
N CYS A 154 -13.27 12.74 -7.99
CA CYS A 154 -12.14 12.99 -8.87
C CYS A 154 -10.82 12.63 -8.19
N LEU A 155 -10.26 11.48 -8.60
CA LEU A 155 -9.02 10.91 -8.08
C LEU A 155 -7.88 11.22 -9.07
N SER A 156 -7.11 12.27 -8.78
CA SER A 156 -6.14 12.85 -9.75
C SER A 156 -4.67 12.53 -9.47
N ARG A 157 -4.33 12.03 -8.28
CA ARG A 157 -2.95 11.81 -7.82
C ARG A 157 -2.63 10.35 -7.54
N ILE A 158 -3.33 9.44 -8.20
CA ILE A 158 -3.16 8.01 -7.96
C ILE A 158 -1.78 7.58 -8.43
N ASP A 159 -0.95 7.11 -7.50
CA ASP A 159 0.40 6.59 -7.73
C ASP A 159 0.42 5.06 -7.76
N TYR A 160 -0.43 4.43 -6.95
CA TYR A 160 -0.57 3.00 -6.80
C TYR A 160 -2.03 2.59 -6.90
N ILE A 161 -2.34 1.61 -7.74
CA ILE A 161 -3.66 1.01 -7.81
C ILE A 161 -3.58 -0.51 -7.71
N THR A 162 -4.43 -1.10 -6.87
CA THR A 162 -4.74 -2.52 -6.93
C THR A 162 -6.06 -2.71 -7.67
N ILE A 163 -6.08 -3.56 -8.68
CA ILE A 163 -7.26 -3.84 -9.51
C ILE A 163 -7.56 -5.34 -9.52
N LYS A 164 -8.83 -5.67 -9.76
CA LYS A 164 -9.30 -7.03 -10.04
C LYS A 164 -10.15 -6.96 -11.30
N PHE A 165 -9.98 -7.91 -12.22
CA PHE A 165 -10.77 -7.96 -13.45
C PHE A 165 -12.08 -8.76 -13.26
N PRO A 166 -13.16 -8.44 -14.03
CA PRO A 166 -13.27 -7.30 -14.95
C PRO A 166 -13.25 -5.95 -14.21
N LEU A 167 -12.74 -4.90 -14.87
CA LEU A 167 -12.71 -3.56 -14.27
C LEU A 167 -14.13 -2.99 -14.15
N HIS A 168 -14.44 -2.42 -12.99
CA HIS A 168 -15.70 -1.73 -12.80
C HIS A 168 -15.69 -0.40 -13.56
N ASP A 169 -16.76 -0.08 -14.31
CA ASP A 169 -16.83 1.14 -15.17
C ASP A 169 -16.56 2.45 -14.40
N GLN A 170 -16.97 2.51 -13.14
CA GLN A 170 -16.67 3.61 -12.20
C GLN A 170 -15.17 3.96 -12.09
N ILE A 171 -14.25 3.04 -12.39
CA ILE A 171 -12.81 3.33 -12.43
C ILE A 171 -12.52 4.46 -13.42
N TRP A 172 -13.14 4.38 -14.60
CA TRP A 172 -12.88 5.31 -15.70
C TRP A 172 -13.52 6.68 -15.47
N SER A 173 -14.61 6.75 -14.71
CA SER A 173 -15.23 8.02 -14.32
C SER A 173 -14.52 8.66 -13.13
N ALA A 174 -14.10 7.86 -12.13
CA ALA A 174 -13.45 8.35 -10.93
C ALA A 174 -12.00 8.80 -11.19
N ILE A 175 -11.30 8.15 -12.11
CA ILE A 175 -9.91 8.43 -12.47
C ILE A 175 -9.86 8.85 -13.93
N SER A 176 -9.98 10.15 -14.17
CA SER A 176 -9.99 10.71 -15.52
C SER A 176 -8.65 10.57 -16.25
N ASN A 177 -7.53 10.47 -15.52
CA ASN A 177 -6.21 10.24 -16.08
C ASN A 177 -5.26 9.56 -15.08
N PHE A 178 -4.48 8.58 -15.53
CA PHE A 178 -3.47 7.86 -14.76
C PHE A 178 -2.04 8.43 -14.92
N ASN A 179 -1.92 9.74 -15.19
CA ASN A 179 -0.65 10.44 -15.38
C ASN A 179 0.35 10.32 -14.21
N SER A 180 -0.14 10.08 -13.00
CA SER A 180 0.70 9.92 -11.80
C SER A 180 0.95 8.45 -11.45
N LEU A 181 0.29 7.52 -12.14
CA LEU A 181 0.29 6.11 -11.78
C LEU A 181 1.64 5.50 -12.12
N SER A 182 2.39 5.11 -11.08
CA SER A 182 3.67 4.45 -11.20
C SER A 182 3.58 2.94 -10.98
N THR A 183 2.57 2.47 -10.27
CA THR A 183 2.46 1.07 -9.87
C THR A 183 1.04 0.53 -10.04
N ILE A 184 0.93 -0.60 -10.74
CA ILE A 184 -0.31 -1.38 -10.82
C ILE A 184 -0.08 -2.72 -10.14
N ASN A 185 -1.05 -3.12 -9.32
CA ASN A 185 -1.14 -4.44 -8.76
C ASN A 185 -2.42 -5.13 -9.27
N VAL A 186 -2.27 -6.14 -10.11
CA VAL A 186 -3.36 -6.91 -10.67
C VAL A 186 -3.61 -8.15 -9.82
N LEU A 187 -4.84 -8.30 -9.34
CA LEU A 187 -5.33 -9.49 -8.65
C LEU A 187 -6.00 -10.42 -9.68
N SER A 188 -5.49 -11.65 -9.79
CA SER A 188 -6.05 -12.74 -10.61
C SER A 188 -6.19 -12.39 -12.09
N TYR A 189 -5.07 -12.19 -12.77
CA TYR A 189 -5.03 -11.91 -14.22
C TYR A 189 -5.53 -13.09 -15.07
N ASN A 190 -6.29 -12.79 -16.13
CA ASN A 190 -6.76 -13.71 -17.16
C ASN A 190 -6.69 -13.02 -18.54
N ASP A 191 -6.31 -13.77 -19.58
CA ASP A 191 -6.19 -13.31 -20.97
C ASP A 191 -7.48 -12.72 -21.54
N ALA A 192 -8.64 -13.14 -21.02
CA ALA A 192 -9.93 -12.55 -21.38
C ALA A 192 -9.98 -11.02 -21.17
N TYR A 193 -9.13 -10.48 -20.29
CA TYR A 193 -9.08 -9.05 -19.93
C TYR A 193 -7.86 -8.33 -20.48
N GLN A 194 -7.17 -8.90 -21.47
CA GLN A 194 -5.99 -8.30 -22.08
C GLN A 194 -6.30 -6.91 -22.69
N SER A 195 -7.48 -6.72 -23.27
CA SER A 195 -7.90 -5.43 -23.84
C SER A 195 -8.06 -4.35 -22.78
N GLU A 196 -8.66 -4.68 -21.63
CA GLU A 196 -8.81 -3.76 -20.49
C GLU A 196 -7.46 -3.38 -19.89
N LEU A 197 -6.56 -4.36 -19.73
CA LEU A 197 -5.20 -4.10 -19.24
C LEU A 197 -4.42 -3.20 -20.19
N ARG A 198 -4.53 -3.40 -21.51
CA ARG A 198 -3.90 -2.52 -22.51
C ARG A 198 -4.45 -1.10 -22.44
N ASN A 199 -5.77 -0.93 -22.35
CA ASN A 199 -6.39 0.40 -22.21
C ASN A 199 -5.89 1.11 -20.92
N LEU A 200 -5.72 0.37 -19.83
CA LEU A 200 -5.13 0.93 -18.60
C LEU A 200 -3.67 1.37 -18.81
N PHE A 201 -2.86 0.53 -19.46
CA PHE A 201 -1.48 0.85 -19.77
C PHE A 201 -1.36 2.08 -20.69
N ASP A 202 -2.22 2.21 -21.69
CA ASP A 202 -2.20 3.35 -22.61
C ASP A 202 -2.46 4.68 -21.88
N ARG A 203 -3.29 4.66 -20.83
CA ARG A 203 -3.61 5.84 -20.01
C ARG A 203 -2.61 6.12 -18.89
N ALA A 204 -1.66 5.23 -18.63
CA ALA A 204 -0.67 5.33 -17.56
C ALA A 204 0.75 5.52 -18.11
N PRO A 205 1.13 6.75 -18.54
CA PRO A 205 2.42 7.00 -19.19
C PRO A 205 3.64 6.82 -18.28
N LYS A 206 3.46 6.91 -16.95
CA LYS A 206 4.53 6.79 -15.96
C LYS A 206 4.52 5.44 -15.24
N LEU A 207 3.85 4.45 -15.80
CA LEU A 207 3.76 3.13 -15.18
C LEU A 207 5.12 2.43 -15.22
N HIS A 208 5.69 2.18 -14.05
CA HIS A 208 7.04 1.64 -13.86
C HIS A 208 7.04 0.22 -13.29
N TYR A 209 6.07 -0.06 -12.42
CA TYR A 209 5.96 -1.31 -11.67
C TYR A 209 4.65 -2.02 -12.01
N LEU A 210 4.77 -3.28 -12.42
CA LEU A 210 3.65 -4.18 -12.61
C LEU A 210 3.77 -5.33 -11.62
N ASN A 211 2.76 -5.47 -10.76
CA ASN A 211 2.66 -6.56 -9.82
C ASN A 211 1.48 -7.43 -10.24
N ILE A 212 1.69 -8.73 -10.38
CA ILE A 212 0.63 -9.69 -10.67
C ILE A 212 0.58 -10.67 -9.51
N ASN A 213 -0.57 -10.71 -8.83
CA ASN A 213 -0.83 -11.65 -7.75
C ASN A 213 -1.98 -12.56 -8.16
N GLN A 214 -1.80 -13.87 -8.03
CA GLN A 214 -2.81 -14.87 -8.40
C GLN A 214 -3.08 -15.76 -7.19
N ASP A 215 -4.31 -15.69 -6.69
CA ASP A 215 -4.73 -16.48 -5.52
C ASP A 215 -4.91 -17.97 -5.86
N TYR A 216 -5.07 -18.31 -7.14
CA TYR A 216 -5.26 -19.68 -7.62
C TYR A 216 -4.01 -20.18 -8.34
N PRO A 217 -3.69 -21.49 -8.27
CA PRO A 217 -2.56 -22.12 -8.97
C PRO A 217 -2.88 -22.29 -10.45
N LEU A 218 -3.13 -21.18 -11.13
CA LEU A 218 -3.29 -21.15 -12.58
C LEU A 218 -1.94 -20.78 -13.18
N PRO A 219 -1.54 -21.39 -14.31
CA PRO A 219 -0.36 -20.97 -15.03
C PRO A 219 -0.42 -19.48 -15.33
N LEU A 220 0.73 -18.81 -15.22
CA LEU A 220 0.83 -17.42 -15.61
C LEU A 220 0.56 -17.33 -17.11
N GLN A 221 -0.43 -16.52 -17.48
CA GLN A 221 -0.80 -16.43 -18.88
C GLN A 221 0.28 -15.68 -19.67
N ILE A 222 0.94 -16.40 -20.60
CA ILE A 222 2.06 -15.90 -21.42
C ILE A 222 1.67 -14.65 -22.22
N SER A 223 0.38 -14.42 -22.49
CA SER A 223 -0.07 -13.23 -23.19
C SER A 223 0.28 -11.92 -22.47
N LEU A 224 0.47 -11.97 -21.15
CA LEU A 224 0.96 -10.84 -20.35
C LEU A 224 2.34 -10.38 -20.80
N PHE A 225 3.23 -11.31 -21.14
CA PHE A 225 4.59 -11.02 -21.57
C PHE A 225 4.62 -10.29 -22.92
N LYS A 226 3.56 -10.45 -23.72
CA LYS A 226 3.39 -9.73 -25.00
C LYS A 226 2.97 -8.28 -24.83
N CYS A 227 2.72 -7.80 -23.60
CA CYS A 227 2.40 -6.40 -23.36
C CYS A 227 3.60 -5.49 -23.67
N ILE A 228 3.42 -4.60 -24.65
CA ILE A 228 4.43 -3.60 -25.02
C ILE A 228 4.09 -2.30 -24.30
N LYS A 229 4.66 -2.09 -23.11
CA LYS A 229 4.61 -0.79 -22.43
C LYS A 229 6.02 -0.39 -22.02
N PRO A 230 6.71 0.46 -22.81
CA PRO A 230 8.14 0.75 -22.60
C PRO A 230 8.51 1.31 -21.22
N SER A 231 7.54 1.89 -20.50
CA SER A 231 7.79 2.50 -19.20
C SER A 231 7.92 1.46 -18.06
N ILE A 232 7.44 0.23 -18.26
CA ILE A 232 7.46 -0.82 -17.22
C ILE A 232 8.85 -1.46 -17.19
N HIS A 233 9.61 -1.19 -16.13
CA HIS A 233 10.94 -1.76 -15.93
C HIS A 233 11.00 -2.72 -14.74
N SER A 234 9.90 -2.92 -14.01
CA SER A 234 9.83 -3.85 -12.89
C SER A 234 8.59 -4.74 -12.97
N LEU A 235 8.80 -6.05 -12.85
CA LEU A 235 7.75 -7.05 -12.81
C LEU A 235 7.84 -7.90 -11.54
N ILE A 236 6.74 -7.96 -10.79
CA ILE A 236 6.65 -8.73 -9.53
C ILE A 236 5.52 -9.75 -9.60
N CYS A 237 5.87 -11.02 -9.40
CA CYS A 237 4.99 -12.18 -9.53
C CYS A 237 5.08 -13.14 -8.32
N PHE A 238 5.46 -12.64 -7.14
CA PHE A 238 5.72 -13.50 -5.95
C PHE A 238 4.51 -14.16 -5.32
N LYS A 239 3.32 -13.57 -5.44
CA LYS A 239 2.11 -14.15 -4.85
C LYS A 239 1.33 -14.91 -5.92
N MET A 240 2.05 -15.68 -6.73
CA MET A 240 1.45 -16.66 -7.61
C MET A 240 1.61 -18.02 -6.95
N ASN A 241 0.52 -18.77 -6.90
CA ASN A 241 0.56 -20.20 -6.60
C ASN A 241 1.08 -21.02 -7.80
N HIS A 242 2.01 -20.45 -8.57
CA HIS A 242 2.63 -21.01 -9.77
C HIS A 242 4.12 -20.71 -9.72
N CYS A 243 4.94 -21.68 -10.11
CA CYS A 243 6.39 -21.54 -10.20
C CYS A 243 6.77 -21.61 -11.67
N LEU A 244 7.49 -20.60 -12.16
CA LEU A 244 7.92 -20.57 -13.55
C LEU A 244 8.86 -21.73 -13.83
N ASN A 245 8.56 -22.48 -14.87
CA ASN A 245 9.44 -23.52 -15.41
C ASN A 245 10.41 -22.93 -16.45
N GLU A 246 11.31 -23.77 -16.96
CA GLU A 246 12.35 -23.35 -17.91
C GLU A 246 11.79 -22.79 -19.21
N GLU A 247 10.72 -23.39 -19.76
CA GLU A 247 10.07 -22.93 -20.99
C GLU A 247 9.44 -21.55 -20.78
N GLU A 248 8.74 -21.35 -19.68
CA GLU A 248 8.13 -20.06 -19.32
C GLU A 248 9.18 -18.98 -19.08
N CYS A 249 10.31 -19.32 -18.45
CA CYS A 249 11.45 -18.40 -18.28
C CYS A 249 12.04 -17.98 -19.63
N LEU A 250 12.23 -18.91 -20.57
CA LEU A 250 12.70 -18.58 -21.92
C LEU A 250 11.71 -17.69 -22.67
N LEU A 251 10.43 -18.07 -22.67
CA LEU A 251 9.36 -17.27 -23.27
C LEU A 251 9.28 -15.86 -22.67
N PHE A 252 9.52 -15.72 -21.35
CA PHE A 252 9.59 -14.42 -20.71
C PHE A 252 10.81 -13.62 -21.19
N CYS A 253 12.00 -14.21 -21.22
CA CYS A 253 13.23 -13.54 -21.66
C CYS A 253 13.11 -13.00 -23.09
N ASP A 254 12.47 -13.76 -23.98
CA ASP A 254 12.26 -13.39 -25.39
C ASP A 254 11.12 -12.37 -25.61
N SER A 255 10.36 -12.09 -24.55
CA SER A 255 9.22 -11.19 -24.64
C SER A 255 9.62 -9.71 -24.57
N PRO A 256 8.80 -8.80 -25.15
CA PRO A 256 9.02 -7.36 -25.01
C PRO A 256 9.14 -6.92 -23.54
N LEU A 257 8.33 -7.50 -22.65
CA LEU A 257 8.35 -7.17 -21.23
C LEU A 257 9.63 -7.68 -20.54
N GLY A 258 10.07 -8.90 -20.84
CA GLY A 258 11.31 -9.45 -20.30
C GLY A 258 12.55 -8.70 -20.76
N MET A 259 12.62 -8.35 -22.05
CA MET A 259 13.75 -7.60 -22.59
C MET A 259 13.94 -6.21 -21.96
N GLN A 260 12.87 -5.54 -21.51
CA GLN A 260 12.94 -4.20 -20.94
C GLN A 260 13.00 -4.17 -19.40
N CYS A 261 12.71 -5.29 -18.73
CA CYS A 261 12.70 -5.33 -17.27
C CYS A 261 14.11 -5.25 -16.68
N HIS A 262 14.30 -4.33 -15.73
CA HIS A 262 15.51 -4.19 -14.92
C HIS A 262 15.39 -4.90 -13.59
N THR A 263 14.18 -5.02 -13.05
CA THR A 263 13.95 -5.67 -11.76
C THR A 263 12.85 -6.71 -11.89
N CYS A 264 13.17 -7.95 -11.53
CA CYS A 264 12.25 -9.06 -11.60
C CYS A 264 12.14 -9.81 -10.28
N SER A 265 10.99 -10.44 -10.10
CA SER A 265 10.60 -11.01 -8.84
C SER A 265 9.66 -12.18 -9.08
N PHE A 266 10.17 -13.41 -8.99
CA PHE A 266 9.44 -14.63 -9.40
C PHE A 266 9.51 -15.75 -8.37
N ASN A 267 8.48 -16.59 -8.41
CA ASN A 267 8.57 -17.97 -7.93
C ASN A 267 8.99 -18.84 -9.11
N ILE A 268 9.98 -19.71 -8.92
CA ILE A 268 10.52 -20.57 -9.98
C ILE A 268 10.58 -22.02 -9.52
N GLU A 269 10.53 -22.94 -10.47
CA GLU A 269 10.49 -24.37 -10.20
C GLU A 269 11.86 -24.88 -9.71
N ASN A 270 12.95 -24.55 -10.42
CA ASN A 270 14.28 -25.10 -10.17
C ASN A 270 15.40 -24.06 -10.32
N LEU A 271 16.63 -24.41 -9.92
CA LEU A 271 17.78 -23.50 -10.00
C LEU A 271 18.19 -23.16 -11.44
N LEU A 272 17.89 -24.02 -12.43
CA LEU A 272 18.23 -23.76 -13.84
C LEU A 272 17.45 -22.56 -14.40
N CYS A 273 16.21 -22.34 -13.94
CA CYS A 273 15.42 -21.16 -14.27
C CYS A 273 16.13 -19.85 -13.88
N ILE A 274 16.87 -19.83 -12.76
CA ILE A 274 17.69 -18.68 -12.35
C ILE A 274 18.73 -18.37 -13.42
N ILE A 275 19.46 -19.41 -13.85
CA ILE A 275 20.53 -19.28 -14.83
C ILE A 275 19.97 -18.79 -16.18
N ILE A 276 18.82 -19.32 -16.59
CA ILE A 276 18.12 -18.87 -17.81
C ILE A 276 17.82 -17.37 -17.73
N LEU A 277 17.19 -16.89 -16.65
CA LEU A 277 16.81 -15.49 -16.50
C LEU A 277 18.05 -14.58 -16.50
N VAL A 278 19.08 -14.90 -15.71
CA VAL A 278 20.28 -14.06 -15.59
C VAL A 278 21.06 -13.99 -16.90
N LYS A 279 21.13 -15.09 -17.67
CA LYS A 279 21.89 -15.11 -18.93
C LYS A 279 21.18 -14.44 -20.09
N ASN A 280 19.84 -14.50 -20.13
CA ASN A 280 19.08 -14.05 -21.31
C ASN A 280 18.47 -12.65 -21.13
N MET A 281 18.31 -12.16 -19.90
CA MET A 281 17.77 -10.81 -19.66
C MET A 281 18.87 -9.74 -19.66
N ILE A 282 19.16 -9.17 -20.82
CA ILE A 282 20.28 -8.23 -21.02
C ILE A 282 20.23 -6.95 -20.17
N ASN A 283 19.04 -6.50 -19.77
CA ASN A 283 18.85 -5.27 -19.00
C ASN A 283 18.60 -5.52 -17.50
N LEU A 284 18.64 -6.78 -17.07
CA LEU A 284 18.37 -7.16 -15.69
C LEU A 284 19.46 -6.62 -14.76
N GLN A 285 19.04 -5.90 -13.72
CA GLN A 285 19.89 -5.30 -12.69
C GLN A 285 19.67 -5.96 -11.33
N ALA A 286 18.46 -6.45 -11.08
CA ALA A 286 18.11 -7.12 -9.83
C ALA A 286 17.07 -8.22 -10.08
N LEU A 287 17.33 -9.39 -9.51
CA LEU A 287 16.44 -10.54 -9.58
C LEU A 287 16.24 -11.10 -8.17
N HIS A 288 14.98 -11.09 -7.73
CA HIS A 288 14.58 -11.67 -6.45
C HIS A 288 13.78 -12.94 -6.73
N ILE A 289 14.11 -14.04 -6.06
CA ILE A 289 13.63 -15.37 -6.44
C ILE A 289 13.23 -16.18 -5.21
N TYR A 290 12.15 -16.92 -5.35
CA TYR A 290 11.78 -18.03 -4.47
C TYR A 290 11.78 -19.29 -5.33
N CYS A 291 12.63 -20.25 -4.99
CA CYS A 291 12.78 -21.49 -5.75
C CYS A 291 12.34 -22.67 -4.90
N GLN A 292 11.61 -23.63 -5.46
CA GLN A 292 11.10 -24.78 -4.71
C GLN A 292 12.23 -25.67 -4.17
N GLU A 293 13.38 -25.69 -4.84
CA GLU A 293 14.57 -26.45 -4.43
C GLU A 293 15.33 -25.80 -3.25
N ILE A 294 15.00 -24.56 -2.88
CA ILE A 294 15.66 -23.83 -1.78
C ILE A 294 14.89 -24.01 -0.49
N SER A 295 15.55 -24.61 0.50
CA SER A 295 15.11 -24.70 1.89
C SER A 295 16.00 -23.84 2.79
N GLU A 296 15.60 -23.62 4.04
CA GLU A 296 16.46 -22.91 4.99
C GLU A 296 17.81 -23.61 5.21
N GLU A 297 17.81 -24.95 5.15
CA GLU A 297 18.97 -25.80 5.43
C GLU A 297 20.01 -25.75 4.32
N ASN A 298 19.57 -25.81 3.04
CA ASN A 298 20.47 -25.86 1.89
C ASN A 298 20.75 -24.49 1.27
N ARG A 299 20.08 -23.41 1.71
CA ARG A 299 20.19 -22.07 1.09
C ARG A 299 21.62 -21.54 0.99
N VAL A 300 22.48 -21.83 1.98
CA VAL A 300 23.89 -21.39 1.93
C VAL A 300 24.62 -22.09 0.80
N GLU A 301 24.45 -23.40 0.68
CA GLU A 301 25.06 -24.20 -0.39
C GLU A 301 24.57 -23.76 -1.77
N VAL A 302 23.27 -23.49 -1.91
CA VAL A 302 22.69 -22.96 -3.15
C VAL A 302 23.27 -21.60 -3.51
N ILE A 303 23.48 -20.71 -2.55
CA ILE A 303 24.08 -19.39 -2.82
C ILE A 303 25.53 -19.54 -3.31
N GLU A 304 26.32 -20.42 -2.70
CA GLU A 304 27.68 -20.68 -3.18
C GLU A 304 27.66 -21.33 -4.57
N TRP A 305 26.76 -22.29 -4.81
CA TRP A 305 26.54 -22.87 -6.13
C TRP A 305 26.18 -21.79 -7.17
N LEU A 306 25.28 -20.86 -6.86
CA LEU A 306 24.94 -19.76 -7.76
C LEU A 306 26.13 -18.86 -8.07
N LYS A 307 27.00 -18.58 -7.08
CA LYS A 307 28.22 -17.79 -7.30
C LYS A 307 29.20 -18.46 -8.25
N ASP A 308 29.26 -19.79 -8.26
CA ASP A 308 30.13 -20.57 -9.15
C ASP A 308 29.61 -20.60 -10.60
N TYR A 309 28.29 -20.54 -10.80
CA TYR A 309 27.64 -20.69 -12.11
C TYR A 309 27.24 -19.36 -12.76
N LEU A 310 27.08 -18.29 -11.98
CA LEU A 310 26.74 -16.96 -12.48
C LEU A 310 28.00 -16.16 -12.84
N PRO A 311 27.88 -15.14 -13.71
CA PRO A 311 28.98 -14.23 -13.99
C PRO A 311 29.54 -13.61 -12.71
N SER A 312 30.87 -13.44 -12.63
CA SER A 312 31.53 -12.82 -11.46
C SER A 312 31.09 -11.38 -11.15
N THR A 313 30.38 -10.72 -12.07
CA THR A 313 29.74 -9.42 -11.84
C THR A 313 28.50 -9.51 -10.96
N CYS A 314 27.89 -10.70 -10.85
CA CYS A 314 26.70 -10.91 -10.05
C CYS A 314 27.03 -11.00 -8.55
N PHE A 315 26.24 -10.30 -7.74
CA PHE A 315 26.27 -10.39 -6.29
C PHE A 315 25.04 -11.14 -5.78
N VAL A 316 25.26 -12.34 -5.22
CA VAL A 316 24.21 -13.24 -4.74
C VAL A 316 24.13 -13.19 -3.21
N THR A 317 22.94 -12.90 -2.68
CA THR A 317 22.69 -12.84 -1.23
C THR A 317 21.38 -13.50 -0.83
N LYS A 318 21.27 -13.81 0.46
CA LYS A 318 20.00 -14.18 1.08
C LYS A 318 19.01 -13.01 1.00
N ASP A 319 17.73 -13.32 0.81
CA ASP A 319 16.68 -12.33 1.04
C ASP A 319 16.52 -12.12 2.56
N PRO A 320 16.66 -10.89 3.10
CA PRO A 320 16.46 -10.62 4.52
C PRO A 320 15.00 -10.82 4.96
N ASP A 321 14.05 -10.71 4.05
CA ASP A 321 12.61 -10.74 4.32
C ASP A 321 12.02 -12.15 4.10
N SER A 322 12.83 -13.12 3.67
CA SER A 322 12.40 -14.49 3.39
C SER A 322 13.41 -15.55 3.81
N ALA A 323 12.91 -16.61 4.44
CA ALA A 323 13.65 -17.81 4.79
C ALA A 323 14.25 -18.54 3.58
N ILE A 324 13.54 -18.52 2.45
CA ILE A 324 13.84 -19.32 1.25
C ILE A 324 14.16 -18.46 0.01
N GLY A 325 14.17 -17.13 0.19
CA GLY A 325 14.42 -16.18 -0.90
C GLY A 325 15.91 -15.94 -1.15
N VAL A 326 16.26 -15.74 -2.42
CA VAL A 326 17.58 -15.32 -2.88
C VAL A 326 17.45 -14.03 -3.70
N ARG A 327 18.41 -13.12 -3.52
CA ARG A 327 18.53 -11.89 -4.30
C ARG A 327 19.84 -11.92 -5.09
N ILE A 328 19.75 -11.55 -6.37
CA ILE A 328 20.88 -11.47 -7.29
C ILE A 328 20.90 -10.06 -7.85
N TRP A 329 22.05 -9.40 -7.74
CA TRP A 329 22.31 -8.07 -8.32
C TRP A 329 23.36 -8.21 -9.42
N MET A 330 23.21 -7.51 -10.54
CA MET A 330 24.06 -7.65 -11.73
C MET A 330 25.04 -6.51 -11.93
#